data_AF-A0A661G4T0-F1
#
_entry.id   AF-A0A661G4T0-F1
#
_cell.length_a   1.000
_cell.length_b   1.000
_cell.length_c   1.000
_cell.angle_alpha   90.00
_cell.angle_beta   90.00
_cell.angle_gamma   90.00
#
_symmetry.space_group_name_H-M   'P 1'
#
loop_
_entity.id
_entity.type
_entity.pdbx_description
1 polymer ?
#
loop_
_entity_poly.entity_id
_entity_poly.type
_entity_poly.pdbx_seq_one_letter_code
_entity_poly.pdbx_strand_id
1 'polypeptide(L)'
;MKYLIQLFAIIFVVTMMVDGSTNQVFADQSEGQLYPALKEFFIQDEWEFDESEFNGNPVISARVSGDVGEWEFLVIAMEEKSLVLFYSILDENVPMDRRQAIADFITRANYDLWVGNFEQDMRDGEVRYKTSIVTEGGNLSADVINSAVYANIETMNEYFSGIQGVATKYKIAAHAIAGIEGGTVDLDANLADVEKLLSASGAGDQLLGFQDEVLSGLEEGQKKTSGALSDDEYAALRGLFQNQFASTRLHEDVTRIMQERWSAAYAESAMDWLNSSLGVNITEKESLSSSPEWQKTIAEYAETEAFSRQKESRLALIENLDEATGATEIFVDLFIAMRFSIMMGMSLADSELQELKLSELRTQVESERDEMVLPIKEYIKTSYLYMYRDFSDDDIQQYINFLESDAGRWYVTVLSDAIAEALINAGVAVGESFPDLIKAANKSEST
;
A
#
# COMPACT_ATOMS: atom_id res chain seq x y z
N MET A 1 37.03 12.45 -1.15
CA MET A 1 37.01 12.87 0.26
C MET A 1 36.08 11.88 0.99
N LYS A 2 36.54 10.66 1.28
CA LYS A 2 37.21 10.24 2.53
C LYS A 2 36.36 10.54 3.78
N TYR A 3 35.87 9.46 4.40
CA TYR A 3 35.24 9.28 5.73
C TYR A 3 33.71 9.51 5.80
N LEU A 4 32.88 8.45 5.88
CA LEU A 4 32.58 7.54 7.02
C LEU A 4 31.54 8.14 8.00
N ILE A 5 30.44 7.39 8.16
CA ILE A 5 29.78 7.02 9.44
C ILE A 5 28.60 7.88 9.95
N GLN A 6 27.44 7.21 9.88
CA GLN A 6 26.44 6.96 10.94
C GLN A 6 25.55 8.08 11.51
N LEU A 7 24.25 7.75 11.41
CA LEU A 7 23.21 7.75 12.45
C LEU A 7 22.82 9.06 13.17
N PHE A 8 21.50 9.30 13.05
CA PHE A 8 20.54 9.68 14.09
C PHE A 8 20.38 11.16 14.48
N ALA A 9 19.28 11.70 13.95
CA ALA A 9 18.04 11.96 14.69
C ALA A 9 17.80 13.34 15.35
N ILE A 10 16.57 13.81 15.07
CA ILE A 10 15.62 14.62 15.86
C ILE A 10 15.43 16.08 15.41
N ILE A 11 14.23 16.34 14.87
CA ILE A 11 13.54 17.61 14.92
C ILE A 11 12.44 17.48 16.00
N PHE A 12 12.50 18.31 17.04
CA PHE A 12 11.30 18.87 17.68
C PHE A 12 11.63 20.24 18.29
N VAL A 13 10.67 21.16 18.24
CA VAL A 13 10.82 22.63 18.24
C VAL A 13 10.31 23.25 19.56
N VAL A 14 11.16 24.09 20.20
CA VAL A 14 10.89 25.39 20.91
C VAL A 14 9.97 25.39 22.16
N THR A 15 10.18 26.08 23.30
CA THR A 15 11.21 26.98 23.90
C THR A 15 10.77 27.32 25.34
N MET A 16 11.67 27.43 26.33
CA MET A 16 11.77 28.57 27.28
C MET A 16 12.97 28.46 28.26
N MET A 17 13.55 29.62 28.56
CA MET A 17 14.75 29.88 29.39
C MET A 17 14.52 29.64 30.89
N VAL A 18 15.56 29.20 31.63
CA VAL A 18 16.15 29.86 32.82
C VAL A 18 17.54 29.25 33.11
N ASP A 19 18.45 30.13 33.52
CA ASP A 19 19.86 29.98 33.91
C ASP A 19 20.25 28.84 34.85
N GLY A 20 21.54 28.47 34.77
CA GLY A 20 22.40 28.46 35.95
C GLY A 20 22.75 27.10 36.55
N SER A 21 23.86 26.52 36.08
CA SER A 21 24.86 25.74 36.83
C SER A 21 24.43 24.91 38.05
N THR A 22 24.68 23.59 38.04
CA THR A 22 25.78 22.93 38.76
C THR A 22 25.65 21.41 38.68
N ASN A 23 26.80 20.74 38.62
CA ASN A 23 26.96 19.29 38.82
C ASN A 23 26.16 18.79 40.02
N GLN A 24 25.43 17.69 39.83
CA GLN A 24 25.33 16.67 40.86
C GLN A 24 25.28 15.29 40.22
N VAL A 25 26.34 14.53 40.45
CA VAL A 25 26.34 13.08 40.35
C VAL A 25 25.37 12.57 41.41
N PHE A 26 24.33 11.86 41.00
CA PHE A 26 23.64 10.91 41.86
C PHE A 26 23.88 9.52 41.27
N ALA A 27 24.88 8.85 41.81
CA ALA A 27 24.80 7.41 41.97
C ALA A 27 24.18 7.19 43.35
N ASP A 28 22.99 6.60 43.41
CA ASP A 28 22.62 5.74 44.52
C ASP A 28 21.64 4.67 44.06
N GLN A 29 21.78 3.52 44.70
CA GLN A 29 21.23 2.23 44.36
C GLN A 29 19.75 2.11 44.76
N SER A 30 18.90 1.67 43.84
CA SER A 30 17.77 0.80 44.18
C SER A 30 17.96 -0.49 43.40
N GLU A 31 18.09 -1.62 44.09
CA GLU A 31 17.88 -2.93 43.48
C GLU A 31 16.54 -2.90 42.72
N GLY A 32 16.53 -3.36 41.46
CA GLY A 32 15.36 -3.29 40.58
C GLY A 32 14.12 -3.88 41.24
N GLN A 33 13.06 -3.07 41.35
CA GLN A 33 11.80 -3.47 42.01
C GLN A 33 10.67 -3.76 41.01
N LEU A 34 10.87 -3.47 39.72
CA LEU A 34 9.81 -3.67 38.72
C LEU A 34 9.57 -5.14 38.45
N TYR A 35 10.61 -5.92 38.16
CA TYR A 35 10.46 -7.33 37.85
C TYR A 35 9.87 -8.16 39.00
N PRO A 36 10.36 -8.02 40.26
CA PRO A 36 9.74 -8.69 41.39
C PRO A 36 8.26 -8.34 41.58
N ALA A 37 7.87 -7.07 41.42
CA ALA A 37 6.48 -6.64 41.54
C ALA A 37 5.59 -7.23 40.44
N LEU A 38 6.08 -7.25 39.19
CA LEU A 38 5.37 -7.88 38.07
C LEU A 38 5.19 -9.39 38.30
N LYS A 39 6.25 -10.08 38.71
CA LYS A 39 6.20 -11.52 38.98
C LYS A 39 5.23 -11.85 40.12
N GLU A 40 5.25 -11.07 41.19
CA GLU A 40 4.30 -11.22 42.30
C GLU A 40 2.85 -11.02 41.81
N PHE A 41 2.59 -10.02 40.98
CA PHE A 41 1.28 -9.78 40.38
C PHE A 41 0.80 -11.00 39.57
N PHE A 42 1.58 -11.49 38.60
CA PHE A 42 1.15 -12.61 37.74
C PHE A 42 0.96 -13.92 38.52
N ILE A 43 1.75 -14.16 39.58
CA ILE A 43 1.55 -15.31 40.47
C ILE A 43 0.24 -15.16 41.27
N GLN A 44 -0.03 -13.99 41.83
CA GLN A 44 -1.24 -13.75 42.62
C GLN A 44 -2.51 -13.81 41.78
N ASP A 45 -2.41 -13.40 40.52
CA ASP A 45 -3.50 -13.41 39.54
C ASP A 45 -3.64 -14.77 38.82
N GLU A 46 -2.85 -15.78 39.23
CA GLU A 46 -2.89 -17.17 38.75
C GLU A 46 -2.60 -17.35 37.25
N TRP A 47 -1.74 -16.51 36.67
CA TRP A 47 -1.33 -16.65 35.27
C TRP A 47 -0.35 -17.82 35.08
N GLU A 48 -0.54 -18.57 34.00
CA GLU A 48 0.50 -19.44 33.45
C GLU A 48 1.43 -18.59 32.56
N PHE A 49 2.71 -18.50 32.92
CA PHE A 49 3.69 -17.67 32.21
C PHE A 49 5.07 -18.32 32.17
N ASP A 50 5.85 -17.90 31.18
CA ASP A 50 7.26 -18.22 31.02
C ASP A 50 8.13 -17.01 31.38
N GLU A 51 9.35 -17.29 31.87
CA GLU A 51 10.35 -16.26 32.19
C GLU A 51 11.50 -16.34 31.18
N SER A 52 11.90 -15.19 30.64
CA SER A 52 13.03 -15.08 29.71
C SER A 52 13.75 -13.73 29.86
N GLU A 53 14.70 -13.44 28.96
CA GLU A 53 15.42 -12.18 28.93
C GLU A 53 15.50 -11.61 27.50
N PHE A 54 15.35 -10.30 27.36
CA PHE A 54 15.51 -9.58 26.10
C PHE A 54 16.44 -8.37 26.28
N ASN A 55 17.56 -8.36 25.55
CA ASN A 55 18.62 -7.34 25.68
C ASN A 55 19.06 -7.12 27.14
N GLY A 56 19.14 -8.20 27.92
CA GLY A 56 19.51 -8.17 29.34
C GLY A 56 18.42 -7.65 30.28
N ASN A 57 17.19 -7.45 29.81
CA ASN A 57 16.05 -7.10 30.64
C ASN A 57 15.17 -8.34 30.87
N PRO A 58 14.66 -8.56 32.10
CA PRO A 58 13.72 -9.64 32.37
C PRO A 58 12.42 -9.51 31.58
N VAL A 59 11.91 -10.65 31.11
CA VAL A 59 10.67 -10.76 30.34
C VAL A 59 9.77 -11.83 30.94
N ILE A 60 8.48 -11.51 31.08
CA ILE A 60 7.41 -12.49 31.35
C ILE A 60 6.60 -12.62 30.07
N SER A 61 6.32 -13.83 29.60
CA SER A 61 5.42 -14.07 28.47
C SER A 61 4.32 -15.07 28.81
N ALA A 62 3.16 -14.90 28.20
CA ALA A 62 1.98 -15.75 28.40
C ALA A 62 1.17 -15.83 27.10
N ARG A 63 0.31 -16.86 27.00
CA ARG A 63 -0.67 -16.97 25.92
C ARG A 63 -2.01 -16.41 26.38
N VAL A 64 -2.61 -15.59 25.52
CA VAL A 64 -3.95 -15.04 25.77
C VAL A 64 -4.89 -15.54 24.68
N SER A 65 -6.02 -16.10 25.10
CA SER A 65 -7.10 -16.51 24.20
C SER A 65 -8.20 -15.46 24.23
N GLY A 66 -8.51 -14.88 23.07
CA GLY A 66 -9.65 -13.99 22.89
C GLY A 66 -10.78 -14.62 22.09
N ASP A 67 -11.67 -13.78 21.57
CA ASP A 67 -12.92 -14.21 20.94
C ASP A 67 -12.71 -14.87 19.56
N VAL A 68 -11.70 -14.41 18.81
CA VAL A 68 -11.47 -14.82 17.41
C VAL A 68 -10.09 -15.46 17.17
N GLY A 69 -9.29 -15.62 18.22
CA GLY A 69 -7.97 -16.21 18.12
C GLY A 69 -7.16 -16.05 19.40
N GLU A 70 -5.92 -16.50 19.34
CA GLU A 70 -4.95 -16.40 20.42
C GLU A 70 -3.76 -15.55 19.99
N TRP A 71 -3.07 -14.96 20.96
CA TRP A 71 -1.88 -14.15 20.71
C TRP A 71 -0.87 -14.28 21.85
N GLU A 72 0.36 -13.83 21.60
CA GLU A 72 1.40 -13.78 22.62
C GLU A 72 1.29 -12.47 23.39
N PHE A 73 1.27 -12.56 24.72
CA PHE A 73 1.41 -11.42 25.60
C PHE A 73 2.80 -11.44 26.25
N LEU A 74 3.47 -10.30 26.30
CA LEU A 74 4.78 -10.18 26.91
C LEU A 74 4.92 -8.88 27.72
N VAL A 75 5.72 -8.95 28.78
CA VAL A 75 6.04 -7.83 29.65
C VAL A 75 7.54 -7.72 29.83
N ILE A 76 8.10 -6.54 29.58
CA ILE A 76 9.53 -6.26 29.71
C ILE A 76 9.77 -5.26 30.84
N ALA A 77 10.54 -5.67 31.85
CA ALA A 77 10.94 -4.81 32.97
C ALA A 77 12.27 -4.11 32.66
N MET A 78 12.23 -2.83 32.27
CA MET A 78 13.42 -2.03 32.00
C MET A 78 13.84 -1.24 33.25
N GLU A 79 14.46 -1.93 34.20
CA GLU A 79 14.84 -1.38 35.52
C GLU A 79 15.65 -0.09 35.42
N GLU A 80 16.69 -0.05 34.57
CA GLU A 80 17.55 1.14 34.39
C GLU A 80 16.78 2.37 33.88
N LYS A 81 15.64 2.16 33.24
CA LYS A 81 14.78 3.22 32.68
C LYS A 81 13.53 3.49 33.52
N SER A 82 13.34 2.76 34.61
CA SER A 82 12.11 2.78 35.41
C SER A 82 10.83 2.65 34.56
N LEU A 83 10.90 1.80 33.54
CA LEU A 83 9.88 1.63 32.49
C LEU A 83 9.45 0.16 32.41
N VAL A 84 8.15 -0.08 32.32
CA VAL A 84 7.59 -1.38 31.98
C VAL A 84 6.87 -1.27 30.64
N LEU A 85 7.11 -2.23 29.75
CA LEU A 85 6.44 -2.35 28.46
C LEU A 85 5.60 -3.62 28.46
N PHE A 86 4.36 -3.52 28.01
CA PHE A 86 3.46 -4.65 27.83
C PHE A 86 3.07 -4.71 26.36
N TYR A 87 3.16 -5.88 25.74
CA TYR A 87 2.75 -6.09 24.37
C TYR A 87 1.81 -7.28 24.25
N SER A 88 0.74 -7.10 23.48
CA SER A 88 0.02 -8.20 22.84
C SER A 88 0.44 -8.27 21.38
N ILE A 89 0.99 -9.39 20.91
CA ILE A 89 1.56 -9.58 19.58
C ILE A 89 0.81 -10.67 18.83
N LEU A 90 0.31 -10.34 17.62
CA LEU A 90 -0.33 -11.34 16.76
C LEU A 90 0.67 -12.38 16.27
N ASP A 91 0.26 -13.65 16.25
CA ASP A 91 1.09 -14.76 15.78
C ASP A 91 1.37 -14.69 14.27
N GLU A 92 0.38 -14.23 13.51
CA GLU A 92 0.46 -14.13 12.06
C GLU A 92 0.82 -12.72 11.63
N ASN A 93 1.95 -12.59 10.97
CA ASN A 93 2.36 -11.34 10.35
C ASN A 93 1.48 -11.01 9.15
N VAL A 94 1.18 -9.72 8.98
CA VAL A 94 0.39 -9.21 7.88
C VAL A 94 1.14 -9.37 6.55
N PRO A 95 0.53 -10.02 5.53
CA PRO A 95 1.08 -10.14 4.18
C PRO A 95 1.42 -8.78 3.57
N MET A 96 2.46 -8.71 2.73
CA MET A 96 3.01 -7.45 2.24
C MET A 96 1.97 -6.56 1.54
N ASP A 97 1.08 -7.14 0.74
CA ASP A 97 0.00 -6.45 0.01
C ASP A 97 -1.11 -5.90 0.93
N ARG A 98 -1.12 -6.31 2.21
CA ARG A 98 -2.10 -5.86 3.21
C ARG A 98 -1.53 -4.92 4.25
N ARG A 99 -0.22 -4.73 4.27
CA ARG A 99 0.43 -3.91 5.31
C ARG A 99 -0.07 -2.47 5.28
N GLN A 100 -0.25 -1.88 4.10
CA GLN A 100 -0.81 -0.52 3.98
C GLN A 100 -2.25 -0.43 4.48
N ALA A 101 -3.09 -1.42 4.16
CA ALA A 101 -4.47 -1.43 4.63
C ALA A 101 -4.55 -1.58 6.16
N ILE A 102 -3.66 -2.37 6.76
CA ILE A 102 -3.53 -2.48 8.21
C ILE A 102 -2.94 -1.21 8.82
N ALA A 103 -1.99 -0.55 8.17
CA ALA A 103 -1.47 0.74 8.64
C ALA A 103 -2.59 1.80 8.69
N ASP A 104 -3.48 1.83 7.69
CA ASP A 104 -4.68 2.68 7.71
C ASP A 104 -5.61 2.31 8.88
N PHE A 105 -5.92 1.02 9.05
CA PHE A 105 -6.73 0.53 10.18
C PHE A 105 -6.15 0.94 11.54
N ILE A 106 -4.86 0.71 11.76
CA ILE A 106 -4.15 1.05 13.00
C ILE A 106 -4.14 2.55 13.25
N THR A 107 -3.92 3.34 12.20
CA THR A 107 -3.90 4.80 12.31
C THR A 107 -5.28 5.35 12.72
N ARG A 108 -6.35 4.77 12.18
CA ARG A 108 -7.73 5.10 12.55
C ARG A 108 -8.04 4.68 13.99
N ALA A 109 -7.75 3.43 14.36
CA ALA A 109 -7.94 2.93 15.72
C ALA A 109 -7.24 3.81 16.76
N ASN A 110 -5.96 4.13 16.52
CA ASN A 110 -5.16 4.94 17.44
C ASN A 110 -5.67 6.36 17.65
N TYR A 111 -6.57 6.88 16.80
CA TYR A 111 -7.09 8.23 16.93
C TYR A 111 -7.98 8.40 18.17
N ASP A 112 -8.80 7.39 18.48
CA ASP A 112 -9.78 7.45 19.57
C ASP A 112 -9.40 6.59 20.79
N LEU A 113 -8.24 5.92 20.77
CA LEU A 113 -7.73 5.16 21.91
C LEU A 113 -7.18 6.07 23.02
N TRP A 114 -7.54 5.75 24.26
CA TRP A 114 -7.14 6.55 25.44
C TRP A 114 -5.88 6.00 26.12
N VAL A 115 -5.66 4.69 26.07
CA VAL A 115 -4.59 4.00 26.80
C VAL A 115 -3.90 3.01 25.88
N GLY A 116 -2.62 3.24 25.59
CA GLY A 116 -1.83 2.38 24.71
C GLY A 116 -1.93 2.77 23.24
N ASN A 117 -1.34 1.95 22.38
CA ASN A 117 -1.38 2.14 20.93
C ASN A 117 -1.11 0.83 20.19
N PHE A 118 -1.70 0.67 19.00
CA PHE A 118 -1.28 -0.31 18.03
C PHE A 118 0.02 0.12 17.33
N GLU A 119 0.87 -0.84 17.01
CA GLU A 119 2.10 -0.69 16.25
C GLU A 119 2.15 -1.75 15.14
N GLN A 120 2.75 -1.38 14.01
CA GLN A 120 3.04 -2.32 12.92
C GLN A 120 4.47 -2.15 12.46
N ASP A 121 5.16 -3.27 12.24
CA ASP A 121 6.42 -3.28 11.51
C ASP A 121 6.17 -3.52 10.01
N MET A 122 6.51 -2.52 9.19
CA MET A 122 6.31 -2.61 7.74
C MET A 122 7.27 -3.58 7.04
N ARG A 123 8.34 -4.03 7.71
CA ARG A 123 9.36 -4.92 7.14
C ARG A 123 8.88 -6.36 7.07
N ASP A 124 8.25 -6.84 8.14
CA ASP A 124 7.79 -8.23 8.26
C ASP A 124 6.28 -8.35 8.46
N GLY A 125 5.57 -7.28 8.82
CA GLY A 125 4.12 -7.26 9.01
C GLY A 125 3.68 -7.58 10.43
N GLU A 126 4.59 -7.64 11.42
CA GLU A 126 4.22 -7.82 12.84
C GLU A 126 3.25 -6.71 13.26
N VAL A 127 2.16 -7.08 13.92
CA VAL A 127 1.20 -6.16 14.53
C VAL A 127 1.10 -6.45 16.01
N ARG A 128 1.14 -5.40 16.81
CA ARG A 128 1.06 -5.51 18.26
C ARG A 128 0.34 -4.34 18.91
N TYR A 129 -0.21 -4.57 20.09
CA TYR A 129 -0.77 -3.54 20.96
C TYR A 129 0.16 -3.29 22.15
N LYS A 130 0.53 -2.04 22.39
CA LYS A 130 1.46 -1.64 23.44
C LYS A 130 0.75 -0.83 24.51
N THR A 131 0.97 -1.20 25.78
CA THR A 131 0.79 -0.30 26.92
C THR A 131 2.14 -0.13 27.63
N SER A 132 2.35 0.99 28.31
CA SER A 132 3.60 1.25 29.01
C SER A 132 3.38 2.03 30.29
N ILE A 133 4.24 1.77 31.28
CA ILE A 133 4.22 2.46 32.57
C ILE A 133 5.60 3.03 32.83
N VAL A 134 5.66 4.34 33.04
CA VAL A 134 6.85 5.02 33.59
C VAL A 134 6.61 5.22 35.08
N THR A 135 7.57 4.81 35.91
CA THR A 135 7.48 4.94 37.36
C THR A 135 8.58 5.88 37.88
N GLU A 136 8.29 6.65 38.92
CA GLU A 136 9.30 7.41 39.64
C GLU A 136 9.85 6.56 40.79
N GLY A 137 11.11 6.13 40.68
CA GLY A 137 11.78 5.33 41.71
C GLY A 137 11.37 3.86 41.78
N GLY A 138 10.80 3.28 40.71
CA GLY A 138 10.51 1.85 40.61
C GLY A 138 9.28 1.36 41.38
N ASN A 139 8.53 2.26 42.04
CA ASN A 139 7.33 1.89 42.78
C ASN A 139 6.17 1.60 41.82
N LEU A 140 5.71 0.36 41.82
CA LEU A 140 4.65 -0.13 40.95
C LEU A 140 3.60 -0.89 41.78
N SER A 141 2.39 -0.33 41.89
CA SER A 141 1.30 -0.98 42.64
C SER A 141 0.56 -2.00 41.77
N ALA A 142 0.03 -3.06 42.37
CA ALA A 142 -0.77 -4.08 41.70
C ALA A 142 -1.92 -3.49 40.86
N ASP A 143 -2.62 -2.46 41.35
CA ASP A 143 -3.73 -1.81 40.62
C ASP A 143 -3.27 -1.15 39.29
N VAL A 144 -2.06 -0.61 39.27
CA VAL A 144 -1.48 0.02 38.08
C VAL A 144 -1.04 -1.04 37.07
N ILE A 145 -0.45 -2.15 37.55
CA ILE A 145 -0.12 -3.31 36.72
C ILE A 145 -1.40 -3.88 36.10
N ASN A 146 -2.40 -4.14 36.93
CA ASN A 146 -3.70 -4.66 36.53
C ASN A 146 -4.31 -3.79 35.42
N SER A 147 -4.39 -2.47 35.64
CA SER A 147 -4.94 -1.54 34.66
C SER A 147 -4.19 -1.58 33.32
N ALA A 148 -2.86 -1.67 33.33
CA ALA A 148 -2.07 -1.71 32.10
C ALA A 148 -2.14 -3.05 31.37
N VAL A 149 -2.23 -4.18 32.09
CA VAL A 149 -2.37 -5.53 31.53
C VAL A 149 -3.76 -5.68 30.89
N TYR A 150 -4.82 -5.37 31.63
CA TYR A 150 -6.18 -5.62 31.16
C TYR A 150 -6.60 -4.65 30.06
N ALA A 151 -6.22 -3.37 30.15
CA ALA A 151 -6.41 -2.44 29.02
C ALA A 151 -5.68 -2.92 27.75
N ASN A 152 -4.54 -3.61 27.88
CA ASN A 152 -3.80 -4.14 26.74
C ASN A 152 -4.54 -5.29 26.06
N ILE A 153 -4.86 -6.34 26.82
CA ILE A 153 -5.43 -7.56 26.25
C ILE A 153 -6.88 -7.38 25.83
N GLU A 154 -7.67 -6.55 26.53
CA GLU A 154 -9.06 -6.28 26.17
C GLU A 154 -9.14 -5.47 24.86
N THR A 155 -8.30 -4.44 24.71
CA THR A 155 -8.24 -3.66 23.46
C THR A 155 -7.77 -4.53 22.30
N MET A 156 -6.76 -5.38 22.51
CA MET A 156 -6.34 -6.33 21.48
C MET A 156 -7.51 -7.23 21.06
N ASN A 157 -8.21 -7.82 22.03
CA ASN A 157 -9.35 -8.71 21.76
C ASN A 157 -10.44 -8.02 20.93
N GLU A 158 -10.82 -6.80 21.33
CA GLU A 158 -11.87 -6.01 20.68
C GLU A 158 -11.54 -5.72 19.20
N TYR A 159 -10.30 -5.35 18.90
CA TYR A 159 -9.88 -4.97 17.56
C TYR A 159 -9.41 -6.15 16.69
N PHE A 160 -9.14 -7.32 17.28
CA PHE A 160 -8.57 -8.47 16.56
C PHE A 160 -9.42 -8.89 15.36
N SER A 161 -10.75 -8.94 15.51
CA SER A 161 -11.64 -9.30 14.39
C SER A 161 -11.62 -8.27 13.24
N GLY A 162 -11.37 -6.99 13.57
CA GLY A 162 -11.16 -5.93 12.59
C GLY A 162 -9.84 -6.10 11.84
N ILE A 163 -8.76 -6.36 12.58
CA ILE A 163 -7.42 -6.63 12.02
C ILE A 163 -7.48 -7.82 11.07
N GLN A 164 -8.04 -8.95 11.49
CA GLN A 164 -8.21 -10.14 10.63
C GLN A 164 -9.04 -9.83 9.38
N GLY A 165 -10.14 -9.11 9.53
CA GLY A 165 -10.99 -8.73 8.41
C GLY A 165 -10.24 -7.90 7.36
N VAL A 166 -9.43 -6.94 7.80
CA VAL A 166 -8.63 -6.11 6.90
C VAL A 166 -7.45 -6.88 6.31
N ALA A 167 -6.78 -7.71 7.11
CA ALA A 167 -5.68 -8.56 6.66
C ALA A 167 -6.13 -9.61 5.63
N THR A 168 -7.39 -10.06 5.67
CA THR A 168 -7.92 -11.09 4.75
C THR A 168 -8.70 -10.53 3.55
N LYS A 169 -8.69 -9.21 3.34
CA LYS A 169 -9.50 -8.49 2.33
C LYS A 169 -11.02 -8.60 2.53
N TYR A 170 -11.46 -9.13 3.67
CA TYR A 170 -12.89 -9.28 3.99
C TYR A 170 -13.55 -7.97 4.44
N LYS A 171 -12.77 -7.06 5.05
CA LYS A 171 -13.21 -5.72 5.46
C LYS A 171 -12.20 -4.69 4.97
N ILE A 172 -12.66 -3.48 4.72
CA ILE A 172 -11.78 -2.31 4.57
C ILE A 172 -11.56 -1.65 5.94
N ALA A 173 -10.46 -0.92 6.09
CA ALA A 173 -10.06 -0.34 7.38
C ALA A 173 -11.17 0.49 8.04
N ALA A 174 -11.76 1.43 7.28
CA ALA A 174 -12.83 2.29 7.78
C ALA A 174 -14.07 1.51 8.27
N HIS A 175 -14.47 0.44 7.59
CA HIS A 175 -15.61 -0.40 8.02
C HIS A 175 -15.31 -1.20 9.26
N ALA A 176 -14.09 -1.75 9.34
CA ALA A 176 -13.69 -2.53 10.48
C ALA A 176 -13.71 -1.66 11.74
N ILE A 177 -13.16 -0.43 11.66
CA ILE A 177 -13.18 0.54 12.76
C ILE A 177 -14.59 0.98 13.11
N ALA A 178 -15.40 1.41 12.13
CA ALA A 178 -16.77 1.82 12.39
C ALA A 178 -17.60 0.71 13.05
N GLY A 179 -17.44 -0.54 12.61
CA GLY A 179 -18.13 -1.68 13.21
C GLY A 179 -17.71 -1.97 14.66
N ILE A 180 -16.47 -1.67 15.03
CA ILE A 180 -15.97 -1.81 16.41
C ILE A 180 -16.47 -0.65 17.28
N GLU A 181 -16.31 0.59 16.81
CA GLU A 181 -16.57 1.81 17.58
C GLU A 181 -18.04 2.29 17.52
N GLY A 182 -18.92 1.53 16.86
CA GLY A 182 -20.35 1.81 16.78
C GLY A 182 -20.76 2.87 15.74
N GLY A 183 -19.90 3.15 14.76
CA GLY A 183 -20.20 3.96 13.57
C GLY A 183 -20.83 3.15 12.43
N THR A 184 -21.38 3.84 11.43
CA THR A 184 -21.89 3.22 10.19
C THR A 184 -21.13 3.77 8.99
N VAL A 185 -20.56 2.89 8.17
CA VAL A 185 -20.11 3.20 6.81
C VAL A 185 -21.01 2.40 5.87
N ASP A 186 -21.67 3.08 4.94
CA ASP A 186 -22.66 2.50 4.04
C ASP A 186 -22.02 2.32 2.65
N LEU A 187 -21.57 1.11 2.31
CA LEU A 187 -21.03 0.77 0.98
C LEU A 187 -22.11 0.76 -0.10
N ASP A 188 -23.35 0.44 0.26
CA ASP A 188 -24.47 0.41 -0.69
C ASP A 188 -24.92 1.83 -1.04
N ALA A 189 -24.73 2.80 -0.13
CA ALA A 189 -25.11 4.18 -0.37
C ALA A 189 -24.42 4.80 -1.59
N ASN A 190 -23.16 4.43 -1.88
CA ASN A 190 -22.40 5.02 -2.98
C ASN A 190 -22.04 4.03 -4.09
N LEU A 191 -22.25 2.71 -3.95
CA LEU A 191 -21.90 1.74 -5.00
C LEU A 191 -22.53 2.11 -6.35
N ALA A 192 -23.82 2.44 -6.34
CA ALA A 192 -24.53 2.83 -7.55
C ALA A 192 -23.98 4.12 -8.19
N ASP A 193 -23.41 5.03 -7.39
CA ASP A 193 -22.83 6.28 -7.89
C ASP A 193 -21.38 6.09 -8.33
N VAL A 194 -20.62 5.22 -7.66
CA VAL A 194 -19.28 4.78 -8.10
C VAL A 194 -19.37 4.11 -9.47
N GLU A 195 -20.31 3.17 -9.65
CA GLU A 195 -20.52 2.50 -10.94
C GLU A 195 -20.93 3.47 -12.05
N LYS A 196 -21.74 4.50 -11.73
CA LYS A 196 -22.05 5.58 -12.69
C LYS A 196 -20.81 6.37 -13.06
N LEU A 197 -19.98 6.74 -12.08
CA LEU A 197 -18.76 7.51 -12.34
C LEU A 197 -17.76 6.67 -13.17
N LEU A 198 -17.59 5.38 -12.86
CA LEU A 198 -16.76 4.44 -13.63
C LEU A 198 -17.26 4.26 -15.06
N SER A 199 -18.57 4.19 -15.25
CA SER A 199 -19.15 4.14 -16.59
C SER A 199 -18.97 5.47 -17.35
N ALA A 200 -19.11 6.61 -16.66
CA ALA A 200 -18.97 7.93 -17.27
C ALA A 200 -17.50 8.30 -17.58
N SER A 201 -16.54 7.70 -16.86
CA SER A 201 -15.11 7.93 -17.09
C SER A 201 -14.53 7.09 -18.23
N GLY A 202 -15.21 6.03 -18.66
CA GLY A 202 -14.67 5.05 -19.61
C GLY A 202 -13.65 4.08 -18.99
N ALA A 203 -13.41 4.15 -17.68
CA ALA A 203 -12.42 3.29 -17.00
C ALA A 203 -12.78 1.80 -17.11
N GLY A 204 -14.07 1.46 -17.09
CA GLY A 204 -14.51 0.08 -17.28
C GLY A 204 -14.04 -0.53 -18.62
N ASP A 205 -14.07 0.25 -19.70
CA ASP A 205 -13.60 -0.19 -21.02
C ASP A 205 -12.07 -0.37 -21.04
N GLN A 206 -11.33 0.53 -20.37
CA GLN A 206 -9.87 0.44 -20.26
C GLN A 206 -9.43 -0.83 -19.51
N LEU A 207 -10.13 -1.18 -18.42
CA LEU A 207 -9.85 -2.40 -17.65
C LEU A 207 -10.09 -3.68 -18.48
N LEU A 208 -11.01 -3.67 -19.44
CA LEU A 208 -11.24 -4.80 -20.34
C LEU A 208 -10.05 -5.01 -21.30
N GLY A 209 -9.48 -3.93 -21.83
CA GLY A 209 -8.33 -4.01 -22.76
C GLY A 209 -7.01 -4.37 -22.09
N PHE A 210 -6.84 -4.03 -20.80
CA PHE A 210 -5.57 -4.21 -20.10
C PHE A 210 -5.12 -5.68 -20.02
N GLN A 211 -6.06 -6.61 -19.80
CA GLN A 211 -5.75 -8.04 -19.74
C GLN A 211 -5.12 -8.53 -21.06
N ASP A 212 -5.68 -8.13 -22.20
CA ASP A 212 -5.19 -8.52 -23.52
C ASP A 212 -3.79 -7.93 -23.79
N GLU A 213 -3.52 -6.71 -23.33
CA GLU A 213 -2.20 -6.09 -23.44
C GLU A 213 -1.14 -6.86 -22.61
N VAL A 214 -1.46 -7.20 -21.37
CA VAL A 214 -0.58 -8.01 -20.50
C VAL A 214 -0.28 -9.38 -21.13
N LEU A 215 -1.30 -10.06 -21.64
CA LEU A 215 -1.14 -11.38 -22.27
C LEU A 215 -0.36 -11.30 -23.60
N SER A 216 -0.53 -10.23 -24.37
CA SER A 216 0.22 -9.98 -25.60
C SER A 216 1.69 -9.68 -25.29
N GLY A 217 1.97 -8.87 -24.26
CA GLY A 217 3.32 -8.58 -23.79
C GLY A 217 4.05 -9.84 -23.32
N LEU A 218 3.35 -10.73 -22.61
CA LEU A 218 3.90 -12.03 -22.20
C LEU A 218 4.28 -12.90 -23.40
N GLU A 219 3.43 -12.94 -24.44
CA GLU A 219 3.70 -13.68 -25.66
C GLU A 219 4.88 -13.12 -26.45
N GLU A 220 4.97 -11.80 -26.58
CA GLU A 220 6.11 -11.15 -27.25
C GLU A 220 7.42 -11.38 -26.48
N GLY A 221 7.37 -11.32 -25.15
CA GLY A 221 8.51 -11.63 -24.27
C GLY A 221 9.02 -13.04 -24.50
N GLN A 222 8.13 -14.04 -24.50
CA GLN A 222 8.48 -15.44 -24.76
C GLN A 222 9.09 -15.65 -26.15
N LYS A 223 8.61 -14.94 -27.17
CA LYS A 223 9.21 -14.96 -28.53
C LYS A 223 10.61 -14.36 -28.54
N LYS A 224 10.82 -13.21 -27.89
CA LYS A 224 12.11 -12.50 -27.84
C LYS A 224 13.18 -13.29 -27.08
N THR A 225 12.79 -14.02 -26.04
CA THR A 225 13.70 -14.89 -25.27
C THR A 225 13.93 -16.25 -25.93
N SER A 226 13.44 -16.46 -27.15
CA SER A 226 13.52 -17.73 -27.90
C SER A 226 12.91 -18.92 -27.15
N GLY A 227 11.84 -18.67 -26.39
CA GLY A 227 11.18 -19.70 -25.59
C GLY A 227 11.96 -20.07 -24.34
N ALA A 228 12.35 -19.07 -23.53
CA ALA A 228 13.11 -19.33 -22.31
C ALA A 228 12.36 -20.22 -21.30
N LEU A 229 11.03 -20.16 -21.28
CA LEU A 229 10.16 -21.08 -20.54
C LEU A 229 9.75 -22.26 -21.42
N SER A 230 9.58 -23.45 -20.83
CA SER A 230 8.94 -24.58 -21.52
C SER A 230 7.48 -24.26 -21.87
N ASP A 231 6.88 -25.04 -22.78
CA ASP A 231 5.47 -24.84 -23.16
C ASP A 231 4.52 -24.94 -21.94
N ASP A 232 4.81 -25.86 -21.01
CA ASP A 232 4.04 -26.06 -19.78
C ASP A 232 4.23 -24.90 -18.79
N GLU A 233 5.47 -24.43 -18.60
CA GLU A 233 5.79 -23.28 -17.75
C GLU A 233 5.15 -22.00 -18.28
N TYR A 234 5.22 -21.78 -19.60
CA TYR A 234 4.60 -20.64 -20.25
C TYR A 234 3.07 -20.71 -20.16
N ALA A 235 2.46 -21.89 -20.38
CA ALA A 235 1.01 -22.06 -20.25
C ALA A 235 0.53 -21.78 -18.82
N ALA A 236 1.26 -22.26 -17.81
CA ALA A 236 0.94 -21.99 -16.42
C ALA A 236 1.09 -20.49 -16.09
N LEU A 237 2.17 -19.84 -16.55
CA LEU A 237 2.42 -18.42 -16.31
C LEU A 237 1.33 -17.57 -16.96
N ARG A 238 0.97 -17.89 -18.21
CA ARG A 238 -0.12 -17.24 -18.94
C ARG A 238 -1.45 -17.37 -18.20
N GLY A 239 -1.77 -18.57 -17.68
CA GLY A 239 -2.99 -18.79 -16.88
C GLY A 239 -3.02 -17.98 -15.59
N LEU A 240 -1.88 -17.81 -14.93
CA LEU A 240 -1.75 -16.98 -13.73
C LEU A 240 -2.02 -15.50 -14.03
N PHE A 241 -1.38 -14.94 -15.07
CA PHE A 241 -1.65 -13.57 -15.52
C PHE A 241 -3.11 -13.38 -15.94
N GLN A 242 -3.68 -14.34 -16.68
CA GLN A 242 -5.08 -14.29 -17.09
C GLN A 242 -6.02 -14.21 -15.88
N ASN A 243 -5.76 -14.96 -14.81
CA ASN A 243 -6.60 -14.95 -13.61
C ASN A 243 -6.40 -13.68 -12.78
N GLN A 244 -5.16 -13.24 -12.56
CA GLN A 244 -4.89 -12.09 -11.68
C GLN A 244 -5.25 -10.75 -12.31
N PHE A 245 -5.13 -10.63 -13.63
CA PHE A 245 -5.51 -9.44 -14.39
C PHE A 245 -6.89 -9.58 -15.05
N ALA A 246 -7.74 -10.50 -14.56
CA ALA A 246 -9.11 -10.61 -15.05
C ALA A 246 -9.87 -9.29 -14.82
N SER A 247 -10.51 -8.77 -15.86
CA SER A 247 -11.22 -7.48 -15.83
C SER A 247 -12.26 -7.40 -14.71
N THR A 248 -12.96 -8.49 -14.39
CA THR A 248 -13.91 -8.55 -13.28
C THR A 248 -13.24 -8.29 -11.93
N ARG A 249 -12.05 -8.87 -11.71
CA ARG A 249 -11.29 -8.70 -10.47
C ARG A 249 -10.71 -7.29 -10.37
N LEU A 250 -10.18 -6.77 -11.47
CA LEU A 250 -9.69 -5.40 -11.53
C LEU A 250 -10.83 -4.40 -11.28
N HIS A 251 -12.00 -4.63 -11.87
CA HIS A 251 -13.20 -3.81 -11.65
C HIS A 251 -13.63 -3.84 -10.18
N GLU A 252 -13.70 -5.02 -9.56
CA GLU A 252 -14.01 -5.16 -8.14
C GLU A 252 -13.03 -4.38 -7.24
N ASP A 253 -11.73 -4.46 -7.53
CA ASP A 253 -10.70 -3.73 -6.77
C ASP A 253 -10.80 -2.22 -6.97
N VAL A 254 -11.00 -1.76 -8.21
CA VAL A 254 -11.17 -0.33 -8.52
C VAL A 254 -12.43 0.22 -7.84
N THR A 255 -13.57 -0.45 -7.98
CA THR A 255 -14.83 -0.06 -7.34
C THR A 255 -14.65 0.07 -5.83
N ARG A 256 -14.00 -0.91 -5.18
CA ARG A 256 -13.73 -0.87 -3.74
C ARG A 256 -12.88 0.34 -3.35
N ILE A 257 -11.78 0.63 -4.05
CA ILE A 257 -10.89 1.75 -3.73
C ILE A 257 -11.61 3.10 -3.96
N MET A 258 -12.43 3.20 -4.99
CA MET A 258 -13.24 4.40 -5.22
C MET A 258 -14.31 4.61 -4.14
N GLN A 259 -14.94 3.53 -3.65
CA GLN A 259 -15.85 3.61 -2.51
C GLN A 259 -15.14 4.12 -1.25
N GLU A 260 -13.90 3.69 -1.02
CA GLU A 260 -13.07 4.12 0.12
C GLU A 260 -12.74 5.62 0.10
N ARG A 261 -12.50 6.17 -1.10
CA ARG A 261 -12.06 7.57 -1.29
C ARG A 261 -13.19 8.48 -1.78
N TRP A 262 -14.44 8.04 -1.65
CA TRP A 262 -15.60 8.70 -2.22
C TRP A 262 -15.87 10.08 -1.60
N SER A 263 -16.12 11.08 -2.44
CA SER A 263 -16.63 12.39 -2.06
C SER A 263 -17.87 12.71 -2.87
N ALA A 264 -19.06 12.68 -2.24
CA ALA A 264 -20.32 12.89 -2.95
C ALA A 264 -20.38 14.27 -3.67
N ALA A 265 -19.86 15.32 -3.03
CA ALA A 265 -19.87 16.67 -3.59
C ALA A 265 -18.96 16.80 -4.82
N TYR A 266 -17.78 16.17 -4.79
CA TYR A 266 -16.87 16.18 -5.94
C TYR A 266 -17.31 15.22 -7.04
N ALA A 267 -17.87 14.07 -6.68
CA ALA A 267 -18.43 13.10 -7.61
C ALA A 267 -19.57 13.69 -8.43
N GLU A 268 -20.51 14.40 -7.80
CA GLU A 268 -21.61 15.08 -8.51
C GLU A 268 -21.07 16.07 -9.56
N SER A 269 -20.14 16.94 -9.15
CA SER A 269 -19.53 17.91 -10.06
C SER A 269 -18.69 17.26 -11.17
N ALA A 270 -18.02 16.15 -10.89
CA ALA A 270 -17.26 15.41 -11.91
C ALA A 270 -18.19 14.72 -12.91
N MET A 271 -19.25 14.07 -12.42
CA MET A 271 -20.26 13.45 -13.28
C MET A 271 -20.98 14.47 -14.16
N ASP A 272 -21.30 15.66 -13.65
CA ASP A 272 -21.92 16.73 -14.45
C ASP A 272 -21.04 17.14 -15.63
N TRP A 273 -19.72 17.24 -15.40
CA TRP A 273 -18.78 17.57 -16.47
C TRP A 273 -18.58 16.42 -17.46
N LEU A 274 -18.39 15.18 -16.97
CA LEU A 274 -18.21 13.99 -17.81
C LEU A 274 -19.43 13.73 -18.70
N ASN A 275 -20.64 13.99 -18.21
CA ASN A 275 -21.88 13.86 -18.97
C ASN A 275 -22.15 15.03 -19.92
N SER A 276 -21.30 16.06 -19.96
CA SER A 276 -21.39 17.13 -20.95
C SER A 276 -21.09 16.61 -22.36
N SER A 277 -21.51 17.35 -23.39
CA SER A 277 -21.21 16.96 -24.78
C SER A 277 -19.71 16.85 -25.07
N LEU A 278 -18.89 17.68 -24.41
CA LEU A 278 -17.43 17.62 -24.56
C LEU A 278 -16.85 16.43 -23.77
N GLY A 279 -17.30 16.22 -22.53
CA GLY A 279 -16.87 15.10 -21.68
C GLY A 279 -17.12 13.74 -22.36
N VAL A 280 -18.35 13.49 -22.83
CA VAL A 280 -18.70 12.25 -23.54
C VAL A 280 -17.82 12.03 -24.78
N ASN A 281 -17.57 13.09 -25.57
CA ASN A 281 -16.71 12.98 -26.76
C ASN A 281 -15.25 12.67 -26.40
N ILE A 282 -14.72 13.25 -25.31
CA ILE A 282 -13.38 12.95 -24.81
C ILE A 282 -13.30 11.50 -24.33
N THR A 283 -14.22 11.09 -23.45
CA THR A 283 -14.27 9.72 -22.92
C THR A 283 -14.36 8.68 -24.04
N GLU A 284 -15.18 8.90 -25.07
CA GLU A 284 -15.27 7.98 -26.21
C GLU A 284 -13.90 7.81 -26.91
N LYS A 285 -13.09 8.87 -27.01
CA LYS A 285 -11.74 8.78 -27.60
C LYS A 285 -10.74 8.13 -26.67
N GLU A 286 -10.83 8.38 -25.36
CA GLU A 286 -9.96 7.76 -24.37
C GLU A 286 -10.21 6.25 -24.24
N SER A 287 -11.47 5.79 -24.26
CA SER A 287 -11.81 4.35 -24.21
C SER A 287 -11.28 3.57 -25.44
N LEU A 288 -11.13 4.22 -26.59
CA LEU A 288 -10.64 3.59 -27.83
C LEU A 288 -9.11 3.38 -27.83
N SER A 289 -8.39 3.89 -26.83
CA SER A 289 -6.92 3.86 -26.77
C SER A 289 -6.31 2.55 -26.23
N SER A 290 -7.15 1.55 -25.89
CA SER A 290 -6.73 0.31 -25.21
C SER A 290 -6.59 -0.92 -26.13
N SER A 291 -6.31 -0.75 -27.44
CA SER A 291 -6.16 -1.88 -28.37
C SER A 291 -4.69 -2.24 -28.66
N PRO A 292 -4.35 -3.51 -28.96
CA PRO A 292 -2.99 -3.91 -29.34
C PRO A 292 -2.44 -3.15 -30.56
N GLU A 293 -3.31 -2.64 -31.44
CA GLU A 293 -2.94 -1.81 -32.60
C GLU A 293 -2.62 -0.36 -32.24
N TRP A 294 -2.92 0.08 -31.01
CA TRP A 294 -2.68 1.45 -30.55
C TRP A 294 -1.21 1.82 -30.62
N GLN A 295 -0.32 0.98 -30.06
CA GLN A 295 1.12 1.25 -30.04
C GLN A 295 1.69 1.45 -31.46
N LYS A 296 1.26 0.59 -32.41
CA LYS A 296 1.64 0.72 -33.82
C LYS A 296 1.12 2.02 -34.42
N THR A 297 -0.12 2.38 -34.14
CA THR A 297 -0.75 3.61 -34.62
C THR A 297 -0.01 4.85 -34.14
N ILE A 298 0.39 4.88 -32.87
CA ILE A 298 1.16 6.00 -32.29
C ILE A 298 2.56 6.08 -32.92
N ALA A 299 3.23 4.96 -33.13
CA ALA A 299 4.53 4.92 -33.80
C ALA A 299 4.45 5.47 -35.24
N GLU A 300 3.44 5.05 -36.02
CA GLU A 300 3.22 5.55 -37.38
C GLU A 300 2.88 7.05 -37.38
N TYR A 301 2.10 7.53 -36.41
CA TYR A 301 1.76 8.95 -36.28
C TYR A 301 2.97 9.83 -36.00
N ALA A 302 3.90 9.36 -35.15
CA ALA A 302 5.14 10.08 -34.81
C ALA A 302 6.01 10.38 -36.05
N GLU A 303 5.93 9.55 -37.10
CA GLU A 303 6.67 9.73 -38.34
C GLU A 303 5.99 10.70 -39.34
N THR A 304 4.80 11.21 -39.03
CA THR A 304 4.03 12.05 -39.97
C THR A 304 4.48 13.51 -39.98
N GLU A 305 4.25 14.20 -41.12
CA GLU A 305 4.39 15.66 -41.17
C GLU A 305 3.41 16.38 -40.23
N ALA A 306 2.25 15.78 -39.96
CA ALA A 306 1.24 16.36 -39.07
C ALA A 306 1.77 16.47 -37.64
N PHE A 307 2.45 15.43 -37.14
CA PHE A 307 3.15 15.45 -35.86
C PHE A 307 4.30 16.47 -35.85
N SER A 308 5.15 16.46 -36.89
CA SER A 308 6.31 17.36 -36.96
C SER A 308 5.96 18.84 -37.09
N ARG A 309 4.73 19.18 -37.51
CA ARG A 309 4.25 20.56 -37.73
C ARG A 309 3.31 21.07 -36.62
N GLN A 310 3.25 20.40 -35.48
CA GLN A 310 2.42 20.85 -34.36
C GLN A 310 2.82 22.25 -33.90
N LYS A 311 1.83 23.07 -33.58
CA LYS A 311 2.03 24.44 -33.10
C LYS A 311 2.53 24.40 -31.66
N GLU A 312 3.41 25.34 -31.29
CA GLU A 312 3.87 25.51 -29.90
C GLU A 312 2.70 25.65 -28.91
N SER A 313 1.61 26.33 -29.31
CA SER A 313 0.40 26.45 -28.47
C SER A 313 -0.26 25.11 -28.18
N ARG A 314 -0.31 24.20 -29.16
CA ARG A 314 -0.89 22.87 -28.99
C ARG A 314 0.02 21.99 -28.14
N LEU A 315 1.34 22.09 -28.32
CA LEU A 315 2.31 21.36 -27.50
C LEU A 315 2.19 21.74 -26.02
N ALA A 316 2.08 23.04 -25.71
CA ALA A 316 1.88 23.51 -24.34
C ALA A 316 0.57 23.00 -23.72
N LEU A 317 -0.52 22.93 -24.49
CA LEU A 317 -1.77 22.33 -24.02
C LEU A 317 -1.62 20.84 -23.68
N ILE A 318 -0.91 20.09 -24.51
CA ILE A 318 -0.67 18.66 -24.27
C ILE A 318 0.24 18.43 -23.06
N GLU A 319 1.25 19.27 -22.85
CA GLU A 319 2.11 19.23 -21.66
C GLU A 319 1.29 19.52 -20.39
N ASN A 320 0.46 20.57 -20.39
CA ASN A 320 -0.42 20.88 -19.27
C ASN A 320 -1.45 19.76 -19.01
N LEU A 321 -1.92 19.08 -20.07
CA LEU A 321 -2.82 17.95 -19.91
C LEU A 321 -2.15 16.77 -19.20
N ASP A 322 -0.90 16.45 -19.55
CA ASP A 322 -0.11 15.41 -18.84
C ASP A 322 0.16 15.81 -17.38
N GLU A 323 0.43 17.09 -17.10
CA GLU A 323 0.56 17.58 -15.73
C GLU A 323 -0.75 17.47 -14.93
N ALA A 324 -1.89 17.73 -15.57
CA ALA A 324 -3.20 17.68 -14.92
C ALA A 324 -3.69 16.24 -14.69
N THR A 325 -3.33 15.30 -15.58
CA THR A 325 -3.70 13.88 -15.44
C THR A 325 -2.70 13.07 -14.63
N GLY A 326 -1.42 13.48 -14.61
CA GLY A 326 -0.33 12.73 -14.01
C GLY A 326 0.04 11.46 -14.78
N ALA A 327 -0.35 11.35 -16.05
CA ALA A 327 -0.22 10.10 -16.81
C ALA A 327 1.22 9.59 -16.89
N THR A 328 2.21 10.47 -17.14
CA THR A 328 3.62 10.07 -17.15
C THR A 328 4.06 9.41 -15.84
N GLU A 329 3.73 9.99 -14.69
CA GLU A 329 4.12 9.43 -13.38
C GLU A 329 3.42 8.09 -13.10
N ILE A 330 2.13 7.98 -13.41
CA ILE A 330 1.36 6.73 -13.25
C ILE A 330 1.97 5.60 -14.08
N PHE A 331 2.34 5.87 -15.34
CA PHE A 331 2.97 4.87 -16.20
C PHE A 331 4.35 4.44 -15.69
N VAL A 332 5.14 5.39 -15.17
CA VAL A 332 6.44 5.10 -14.54
C VAL A 332 6.25 4.21 -13.31
N ASP A 333 5.33 4.56 -12.41
CA ASP A 333 5.05 3.82 -11.18
C ASP A 333 4.56 2.40 -11.48
N LEU A 334 3.64 2.25 -12.44
CA LEU A 334 3.15 0.94 -12.86
C LEU A 334 4.27 0.08 -13.44
N PHE A 335 5.13 0.66 -14.28
CA PHE A 335 6.26 -0.06 -14.87
C PHE A 335 7.27 -0.53 -13.81
N ILE A 336 7.62 0.34 -12.86
CA ILE A 336 8.48 0.01 -11.71
C ILE A 336 7.85 -1.11 -10.88
N ALA A 337 6.56 -1.00 -10.55
CA ALA A 337 5.87 -2.00 -9.75
C ALA A 337 5.81 -3.36 -10.44
N MET A 338 5.52 -3.40 -11.75
CA MET A 338 5.52 -4.65 -12.52
C MET A 338 6.91 -5.30 -12.57
N ARG A 339 7.98 -4.52 -12.80
CA ARG A 339 9.35 -5.05 -12.79
C ARG A 339 9.75 -5.58 -11.42
N PHE A 340 9.40 -4.86 -10.35
CA PHE A 340 9.62 -5.32 -8.98
C PHE A 340 8.91 -6.65 -8.70
N SER A 341 7.63 -6.78 -9.07
CA SER A 341 6.86 -8.01 -8.88
C SER A 341 7.45 -9.21 -9.65
N ILE A 342 7.91 -9.00 -10.89
CA ILE A 342 8.59 -10.03 -11.67
C ILE A 342 9.91 -10.43 -11.02
N MET A 343 10.75 -9.46 -10.63
CA MET A 343 12.04 -9.73 -10.00
C MET A 343 11.88 -10.45 -8.65
N MET A 344 10.86 -10.10 -7.88
CA MET A 344 10.52 -10.80 -6.64
C MET A 344 10.10 -12.25 -6.91
N GLY A 345 9.21 -12.49 -7.89
CA GLY A 345 8.81 -13.84 -8.27
C GLY A 345 10.00 -14.70 -8.73
N MET A 346 10.92 -14.13 -9.52
CA MET A 346 12.15 -14.81 -9.93
C MET A 346 13.10 -15.07 -8.75
N SER A 347 13.27 -14.09 -7.85
CA SER A 347 14.10 -14.22 -6.64
C SER A 347 13.62 -15.34 -5.72
N LEU A 348 12.31 -15.49 -5.56
CA LEU A 348 11.76 -16.59 -4.76
C LEU A 348 12.02 -17.98 -5.39
N ALA A 349 12.28 -18.05 -6.71
CA ALA A 349 12.53 -19.28 -7.44
C ALA A 349 14.01 -19.67 -7.58
N ASP A 350 14.95 -18.73 -7.39
CA ASP A 350 16.40 -18.93 -7.59
C ASP A 350 17.18 -18.69 -6.29
N SER A 351 17.92 -19.69 -5.82
CA SER A 351 18.73 -19.65 -4.60
C SER A 351 19.84 -18.60 -4.58
N GLU A 352 20.39 -18.17 -5.74
CA GLU A 352 21.37 -17.07 -5.79
C GLU A 352 20.70 -15.69 -5.67
N LEU A 353 19.48 -15.53 -6.20
CA LEU A 353 18.70 -14.30 -6.07
C LEU A 353 17.94 -14.19 -4.74
N GLN A 354 17.82 -15.28 -3.97
CA GLN A 354 17.29 -15.26 -2.59
C GLN A 354 18.20 -14.48 -1.61
N GLU A 355 19.48 -14.31 -1.92
CA GLU A 355 20.39 -13.53 -1.04
C GLU A 355 20.12 -12.02 -1.09
N LEU A 356 19.51 -11.51 -2.17
CA LEU A 356 19.09 -10.12 -2.28
C LEU A 356 17.87 -9.87 -1.37
N LYS A 357 18.00 -8.93 -0.44
CA LYS A 357 16.86 -8.55 0.41
C LYS A 357 15.81 -7.84 -0.42
N LEU A 358 14.53 -8.03 -0.09
CA LEU A 358 13.40 -7.33 -0.71
C LEU A 358 13.59 -5.81 -0.81
N SER A 359 14.21 -5.21 0.21
CA SER A 359 14.55 -3.77 0.23
C SER A 359 15.60 -3.37 -0.80
N GLU A 360 16.55 -4.26 -1.11
CA GLU A 360 17.60 -4.04 -2.10
C GLU A 360 17.03 -4.16 -3.51
N LEU A 361 16.18 -5.17 -3.77
CA LEU A 361 15.43 -5.31 -5.02
C LEU A 361 14.59 -4.06 -5.32
N ARG A 362 13.85 -3.55 -4.33
CA ARG A 362 13.07 -2.33 -4.49
C ARG A 362 13.95 -1.13 -4.83
N THR A 363 15.05 -0.96 -4.11
CA THR A 363 15.99 0.15 -4.34
C THR A 363 16.60 0.09 -5.74
N GLN A 364 16.92 -1.11 -6.22
CA GLN A 364 17.48 -1.32 -7.55
C GLN A 364 16.49 -0.89 -8.64
N VAL A 365 15.25 -1.37 -8.61
CA VAL A 365 14.25 -1.00 -9.62
C VAL A 365 13.95 0.51 -9.59
N GLU A 366 13.87 1.09 -8.39
CA GLU A 366 13.60 2.52 -8.22
C GLU A 366 14.74 3.40 -8.75
N SER A 367 15.98 2.93 -8.71
CA SER A 367 17.15 3.71 -9.17
C SER A 367 17.14 4.02 -10.67
N GLU A 368 16.30 3.32 -11.44
CA GLU A 368 16.15 3.51 -12.89
C GLU A 368 15.02 4.51 -13.24
N ARG A 369 14.26 5.04 -12.27
CA ARG A 369 13.14 5.97 -12.50
C ARG A 369 13.51 7.11 -13.43
N ASP A 370 14.58 7.83 -13.12
CA ASP A 370 15.00 9.04 -13.85
C ASP A 370 15.29 8.75 -15.34
N GLU A 371 15.73 7.54 -15.66
CA GLU A 371 16.00 7.12 -17.05
C GLU A 371 14.71 6.83 -17.83
N MET A 372 13.62 6.49 -17.13
CA MET A 372 12.33 6.12 -17.73
C MET A 372 11.40 7.30 -17.99
N VAL A 373 11.50 8.37 -17.18
CA VAL A 373 10.58 9.51 -17.25
C VAL A 373 10.56 10.14 -18.65
N LEU A 374 11.73 10.43 -19.24
CA LEU A 374 11.78 11.13 -20.53
C LEU A 374 11.19 10.30 -21.70
N PRO A 375 11.57 9.02 -21.90
CA PRO A 375 10.94 8.18 -22.92
C PRO A 375 9.42 8.05 -22.74
N ILE A 376 8.94 7.88 -21.51
CA ILE A 376 7.50 7.76 -21.24
C ILE A 376 6.80 9.09 -21.53
N LYS A 377 7.36 10.21 -21.08
CA LYS A 377 6.79 11.55 -21.36
C LYS A 377 6.66 11.83 -22.85
N GLU A 378 7.67 11.45 -23.65
CA GLU A 378 7.61 11.59 -25.11
C GLU A 378 6.53 10.69 -25.74
N TYR A 379 6.37 9.48 -25.23
CA TYR A 379 5.31 8.57 -25.64
C TYR A 379 3.91 9.12 -25.30
N ILE A 380 3.70 9.61 -24.07
CA ILE A 380 2.44 10.21 -23.62
C ILE A 380 2.11 11.45 -24.46
N LYS A 381 3.07 12.35 -24.69
CA LYS A 381 2.90 13.52 -25.56
C LYS A 381 2.44 13.12 -26.96
N THR A 382 3.08 12.12 -27.56
CA THR A 382 2.71 11.63 -28.91
C THR A 382 1.32 11.02 -28.92
N SER A 383 1.00 10.24 -27.88
CA SER A 383 -0.31 9.61 -27.71
C SER A 383 -1.42 10.64 -27.55
N TYR A 384 -1.22 11.68 -26.74
CA TYR A 384 -2.16 12.77 -26.56
C TYR A 384 -2.34 13.60 -27.82
N LEU A 385 -1.25 13.93 -28.54
CA LEU A 385 -1.36 14.64 -29.82
C LEU A 385 -2.18 13.85 -30.85
N TYR A 386 -2.08 12.51 -30.84
CA TYR A 386 -2.91 11.66 -31.70
C TYR A 386 -4.36 11.59 -31.20
N MET A 387 -4.56 11.25 -29.93
CA MET A 387 -5.88 11.03 -29.31
C MET A 387 -6.76 12.28 -29.39
N TYR A 388 -6.16 13.45 -29.16
CA TYR A 388 -6.85 14.73 -29.15
C TYR A 388 -6.78 15.52 -30.47
N ARG A 389 -6.30 14.91 -31.55
CA ARG A 389 -6.06 15.59 -32.84
C ARG A 389 -7.31 16.25 -33.45
N ASP A 390 -8.48 15.69 -33.18
CA ASP A 390 -9.76 16.14 -33.75
C ASP A 390 -10.46 17.18 -32.85
N PHE A 391 -9.91 17.50 -31.67
CA PHE A 391 -10.43 18.50 -30.76
C PHE A 391 -9.77 19.87 -31.01
N SER A 392 -10.53 20.94 -30.81
CA SER A 392 -9.96 22.29 -30.88
C SER A 392 -9.03 22.57 -29.69
N ASP A 393 -8.14 23.56 -29.83
CA ASP A 393 -7.30 24.03 -28.71
C ASP A 393 -8.18 24.49 -27.52
N ASP A 394 -9.36 25.04 -27.81
CA ASP A 394 -10.33 25.49 -26.79
C ASP A 394 -11.00 24.31 -26.06
N ASP A 395 -11.36 23.25 -26.78
CA ASP A 395 -11.90 22.02 -26.18
C ASP A 395 -10.90 21.39 -25.20
N ILE A 396 -9.62 21.29 -25.59
CA ILE A 396 -8.57 20.79 -24.68
C ILE A 396 -8.42 21.70 -23.47
N GLN A 397 -8.43 23.02 -23.66
CA GLN A 397 -8.31 23.95 -22.54
C GLN A 397 -9.50 23.83 -21.58
N GLN A 398 -10.72 23.63 -22.08
CA GLN A 398 -11.89 23.38 -21.23
C GLN A 398 -11.76 22.08 -20.42
N TYR A 399 -11.15 21.03 -21.00
CA TYR A 399 -10.86 19.80 -20.28
C TYR A 399 -9.81 20.00 -19.18
N ILE A 400 -8.70 20.68 -19.49
CA ILE A 400 -7.67 21.01 -18.50
C ILE A 400 -8.28 21.82 -17.35
N ASN A 401 -9.11 22.83 -17.65
CA ASN A 401 -9.78 23.63 -16.62
C ASN A 401 -10.66 22.77 -15.68
N PHE A 402 -11.29 21.72 -16.21
CA PHE A 402 -12.02 20.77 -15.40
C PHE A 402 -11.08 19.94 -14.52
N LEU A 403 -10.02 19.35 -15.09
CA LEU A 403 -9.04 18.55 -14.35
C LEU A 403 -8.36 19.37 -13.24
N GLU A 404 -8.14 20.67 -13.48
CA GLU A 404 -7.60 21.63 -12.51
C GLU A 404 -8.64 22.19 -11.51
N SER A 405 -9.91 21.78 -11.59
CA SER A 405 -10.90 22.09 -10.55
C SER A 405 -10.72 21.17 -9.33
N ASP A 406 -11.31 21.53 -8.19
CA ASP A 406 -11.25 20.66 -7.00
C ASP A 406 -11.91 19.30 -7.25
N ALA A 407 -13.02 19.29 -8.00
CA ALA A 407 -13.72 18.08 -8.37
C ALA A 407 -12.93 17.25 -9.38
N GLY A 408 -12.31 17.89 -10.38
CA GLY A 408 -11.47 17.20 -11.37
C GLY A 408 -10.21 16.60 -10.76
N ARG A 409 -9.53 17.33 -9.88
CA ARG A 409 -8.37 16.81 -9.12
C ARG A 409 -8.75 15.61 -8.28
N TRP A 410 -9.83 15.71 -7.51
CA TRP A 410 -10.32 14.57 -6.73
C TRP A 410 -10.62 13.37 -7.64
N TYR A 411 -11.35 13.59 -8.73
CA TYR A 411 -11.74 12.55 -9.67
C TYR A 411 -10.52 11.84 -10.27
N VAL A 412 -9.57 12.60 -10.83
CA VAL A 412 -8.42 12.03 -11.52
C VAL A 412 -7.49 11.33 -10.54
N THR A 413 -7.26 11.88 -9.35
CA THR A 413 -6.45 11.22 -8.31
C THR A 413 -7.10 9.91 -7.86
N VAL A 414 -8.38 9.94 -7.50
CA VAL A 414 -9.05 8.74 -6.97
C VAL A 414 -9.16 7.64 -8.02
N LEU A 415 -9.51 7.98 -9.27
CA LEU A 415 -9.63 6.99 -10.33
C LEU A 415 -8.27 6.40 -10.71
N SER A 416 -7.26 7.25 -10.92
CA SER A 416 -5.91 6.80 -11.29
C SER A 416 -5.27 5.95 -10.20
N ASP A 417 -5.38 6.36 -8.93
CA ASP A 417 -4.86 5.58 -7.80
C ASP A 417 -5.58 4.22 -7.70
N ALA A 418 -6.90 4.20 -7.87
CA ALA A 418 -7.67 2.96 -7.82
C ALA A 418 -7.23 1.97 -8.92
N ILE A 419 -7.05 2.44 -10.15
CA ILE A 419 -6.57 1.63 -11.26
C ILE A 419 -5.13 1.16 -10.98
N ALA A 420 -4.22 2.07 -10.63
CA ALA A 420 -2.83 1.74 -10.38
C ALA A 420 -2.69 0.71 -9.25
N GLU A 421 -3.36 0.89 -8.12
CA GLU A 421 -3.34 -0.05 -7.00
C GLU A 421 -3.93 -1.42 -7.38
N ALA A 422 -5.04 -1.47 -8.13
CA ALA A 422 -5.61 -2.72 -8.61
C ALA A 422 -4.61 -3.50 -9.49
N LEU A 423 -3.93 -2.81 -10.40
CA LEU A 423 -2.92 -3.41 -11.27
C LEU A 423 -1.67 -3.86 -10.52
N ILE A 424 -1.20 -3.06 -9.55
CA ILE A 424 -0.06 -3.42 -8.68
C ILE A 424 -0.41 -4.66 -7.87
N ASN A 425 -1.60 -4.72 -7.27
CA ASN A 425 -2.07 -5.87 -6.49
C ASN A 425 -2.14 -7.15 -7.34
N ALA A 426 -2.62 -7.05 -8.58
CA ALA A 426 -2.60 -8.16 -9.53
C ALA A 426 -1.18 -8.62 -9.84
N GLY A 427 -0.25 -7.70 -10.11
CA GLY A 427 1.15 -8.00 -10.37
C GLY A 427 1.86 -8.66 -9.17
N VAL A 428 1.64 -8.17 -7.96
CA VAL A 428 2.19 -8.77 -6.72
C VAL A 428 1.67 -10.21 -6.56
N ALA A 429 0.37 -10.43 -6.76
CA ALA A 429 -0.22 -11.77 -6.67
C ALA A 429 0.36 -12.77 -7.68
N VAL A 430 0.74 -12.29 -8.88
CA VAL A 430 1.51 -13.10 -9.85
C VAL A 430 2.89 -13.44 -9.29
N GLY A 431 3.63 -12.47 -8.77
CA GLY A 431 4.97 -12.67 -8.21
C GLY A 431 4.98 -13.68 -7.05
N GLU A 432 4.01 -13.59 -6.13
CA GLU A 432 3.85 -14.50 -5.00
C GLU A 432 3.51 -15.94 -5.43
N SER A 433 2.76 -16.10 -6.52
CA SER A 433 2.34 -17.42 -7.03
C SER A 433 3.40 -18.09 -7.93
N PHE A 434 4.44 -17.36 -8.32
CA PHE A 434 5.46 -17.82 -9.26
C PHE A 434 6.28 -19.04 -8.77
N PRO A 435 6.69 -19.14 -7.48
CA PRO A 435 7.47 -20.28 -6.99
C PRO A 435 6.72 -21.62 -7.04
N ASP A 436 5.42 -21.59 -6.76
CA ASP A 436 4.59 -22.80 -6.78
C ASP A 436 4.34 -23.29 -8.20
N LEU A 437 4.30 -22.37 -9.15
CA LEU A 437 4.21 -22.63 -10.59
C LEU A 437 5.44 -23.36 -11.11
N ILE A 438 6.65 -22.86 -10.80
CA ILE A 438 7.91 -23.52 -11.19
C ILE A 438 8.02 -24.91 -10.55
N LYS A 439 7.61 -25.07 -9.28
CA LYS A 439 7.57 -26.40 -8.64
C LYS A 439 6.59 -27.36 -9.31
N ALA A 440 5.45 -26.87 -9.82
CA ALA A 440 4.45 -27.70 -10.48
C ALA A 440 4.90 -28.13 -11.89
N ALA A 441 5.47 -27.23 -12.68
CA ALA A 441 5.98 -27.53 -14.02
C ALA A 441 7.18 -28.49 -14.00
N ASN A 442 8.12 -28.32 -13.07
CA ASN A 442 9.23 -29.26 -12.92
C ASN A 442 8.80 -30.68 -12.50
N LYS A 443 7.62 -30.83 -11.88
CA LYS A 443 7.06 -32.15 -11.57
C LYS A 443 6.43 -32.83 -12.78
N SER A 444 5.83 -32.11 -13.72
CA SER A 444 5.22 -32.70 -14.92
C SER A 444 6.25 -33.27 -15.90
N GLU A 445 7.46 -32.69 -15.98
CA GLU A 445 8.56 -33.23 -16.80
C GLU A 445 9.18 -34.53 -16.24
N SER A 446 8.95 -34.83 -14.95
CA SER A 446 9.54 -35.98 -14.25
C SER A 446 8.68 -37.26 -14.28
N THR A 447 7.53 -37.21 -14.96
CA THR A 447 6.58 -38.32 -15.18
C THR A 447 6.37 -38.59 -16.65
#